data_AF-A0A1T4X542-F1
#
_entry.id   AF-A0A1T4X542-F1
#
_cell.length_a   1.000
_cell.length_b   1.000
_cell.length_c   1.000
_cell.angle_alpha   90.00
_cell.angle_beta   90.00
_cell.angle_gamma   90.00
#
_symmetry.space_group_name_H-M   'P 1'
#
loop_
_entity.id
_entity.type
_entity.pdbx_description
1 polymer ?
#
loop_
_entity_poly.entity_id
_entity_poly.type
_entity_poly.pdbx_seq_one_letter_code
_entity_poly.pdbx_strand_id
1 'polypeptide(L)'
;AADLSAANLSAANLRAADLRDANLRDADLRDAKADFLAEVLKLPNELEFLRVALVEGRVDGSTYSGECACLAGTLAHARGIEKYQGENIPAAVPFQAAASSPRERFFLAISKGDTPETNAASKVALEWTDEAIAIRDNIIRLMSPAANHTADINPAS
;
A
#
# COMPACT_ATOMS: atom_id res chain seq x y z
N ALA A 1 9.36 -16.66 -15.37
CA ALA A 1 10.34 -15.84 -14.62
C ALA A 1 10.98 -14.82 -15.55
N ALA A 2 10.68 -13.54 -15.34
CA ALA A 2 11.36 -12.41 -15.98
C ALA A 2 12.37 -11.80 -14.99
N ASP A 3 13.59 -11.50 -15.44
CA ASP A 3 14.54 -10.76 -14.61
C ASP A 3 14.38 -9.25 -14.87
N LEU A 4 13.82 -8.56 -13.90
CA LEU A 4 13.61 -7.11 -13.90
C LEU A 4 14.45 -6.45 -12.80
N SER A 5 15.51 -7.13 -12.34
CA SER A 5 16.37 -6.58 -11.31
C SER A 5 17.08 -5.32 -11.79
N ALA A 6 17.15 -4.32 -10.92
CA ALA A 6 17.68 -2.97 -11.23
C ALA A 6 16.97 -2.24 -12.41
N ALA A 7 15.83 -2.74 -12.90
CA ALA A 7 15.09 -2.08 -13.98
C ALA A 7 14.49 -0.76 -13.49
N ASN A 8 14.49 0.27 -14.35
CA ASN A 8 13.74 1.49 -14.06
C ASN A 8 12.26 1.30 -14.39
N LEU A 9 11.42 1.19 -13.37
CA LEU A 9 9.97 0.98 -13.49
C LEU A 9 9.16 2.16 -12.94
N SER A 10 9.79 3.30 -12.61
CA SER A 10 9.13 4.39 -11.88
C SER A 10 7.94 4.98 -12.64
N ALA A 11 8.07 5.07 -13.97
CA ALA A 11 7.01 5.51 -14.89
C ALA A 11 6.41 4.38 -15.74
N ALA A 12 6.76 3.12 -15.46
CA ALA A 12 6.32 2.00 -16.29
C ALA A 12 4.81 1.77 -16.17
N ASN A 13 4.17 1.53 -17.31
CA ASN A 13 2.80 1.02 -17.33
C ASN A 13 2.86 -0.50 -17.22
N LEU A 14 2.68 -1.04 -16.01
CA LEU A 14 2.71 -2.47 -15.72
C LEU A 14 1.35 -3.17 -15.96
N ARG A 15 0.44 -2.51 -16.71
CA ARG A 15 -0.87 -3.07 -17.03
C ARG A 15 -0.74 -4.44 -17.69
N ALA A 16 -1.33 -5.46 -17.07
CA ALA A 16 -1.31 -6.85 -17.53
C ALA A 16 0.09 -7.48 -17.66
N ALA A 17 1.10 -6.92 -16.98
CA ALA A 17 2.39 -7.58 -16.87
C ALA A 17 2.25 -8.84 -16.00
N ASP A 18 2.57 -10.02 -16.54
CA ASP A 18 2.71 -11.23 -15.75
C ASP A 18 4.01 -11.14 -14.94
N LEU A 19 3.90 -10.70 -13.69
CA LEU A 19 5.02 -10.59 -12.75
C LEU A 19 5.12 -11.80 -11.80
N ARG A 20 4.44 -12.91 -12.12
CA ARG A 20 4.62 -14.17 -11.40
C ARG A 20 6.03 -14.69 -11.65
N ASP A 21 6.71 -15.05 -10.56
CA ASP A 21 8.13 -15.43 -10.55
C ASP A 21 9.08 -14.38 -11.15
N ALA A 22 8.69 -13.11 -11.23
CA ALA A 22 9.58 -12.04 -11.68
C ALA A 22 10.56 -11.64 -10.57
N ASN A 23 11.80 -11.32 -10.94
CA ASN A 23 12.75 -10.74 -10.00
C ASN A 23 12.67 -9.21 -10.08
N LEU A 24 12.06 -8.56 -9.07
CA LEU A 24 11.99 -7.10 -8.95
C LEU A 24 13.03 -6.52 -7.99
N ARG A 25 14.06 -7.30 -7.61
CA ARG A 25 15.08 -6.83 -6.67
C ARG A 25 15.79 -5.59 -7.22
N ASP A 26 15.90 -4.56 -6.39
CA ASP A 26 16.57 -3.30 -6.74
C ASP A 26 15.89 -2.51 -7.89
N ALA A 27 14.69 -2.90 -8.35
CA ALA A 27 13.96 -2.16 -9.37
C ALA A 27 13.55 -0.78 -8.85
N ASP A 28 13.66 0.25 -9.69
CA ASP A 28 13.24 1.60 -9.35
C ASP A 28 11.71 1.71 -9.45
N LEU A 29 11.05 1.72 -8.29
CA LEU A 29 9.60 1.87 -8.15
C LEU A 29 9.24 3.11 -7.32
N ARG A 30 10.12 4.12 -7.27
CA ARG A 30 10.01 5.26 -6.34
C ARG A 30 8.71 6.04 -6.50
N ASP A 31 8.26 6.30 -7.73
CA ASP A 31 7.04 7.07 -7.98
C ASP A 31 5.79 6.30 -7.51
N ALA A 32 5.71 5.01 -7.82
CA ALA A 32 4.62 4.13 -7.36
C ALA A 32 4.60 3.99 -5.84
N LYS A 33 5.77 3.83 -5.22
CA LYS A 33 5.90 3.75 -3.75
C LYS A 33 5.51 5.05 -3.07
N ALA A 34 5.98 6.20 -3.58
CA ALA A 34 5.66 7.51 -2.99
C ALA A 34 4.15 7.80 -3.07
N ASP A 35 3.54 7.55 -4.24
CA ASP A 35 2.10 7.66 -4.44
C ASP A 35 1.31 6.70 -3.53
N PHE A 36 1.78 5.45 -3.37
CA PHE A 36 1.22 4.49 -2.43
C PHE A 36 1.24 5.00 -0.98
N LEU A 37 2.41 5.37 -0.47
CA LEU A 37 2.59 5.83 0.91
C LEU A 37 1.76 7.08 1.21
N ALA A 38 1.76 8.05 0.30
CA ALA A 38 0.97 9.28 0.43
C ALA A 38 -0.53 9.00 0.60
N GLU A 39 -1.06 7.96 -0.04
CA GLU A 39 -2.48 7.59 0.07
C GLU A 39 -2.77 6.76 1.31
N VAL A 40 -2.02 5.68 1.55
CA VAL A 40 -2.34 4.76 2.66
C VAL A 40 -2.10 5.38 4.03
N LEU A 41 -1.18 6.33 4.16
CA LEU A 41 -0.94 7.04 5.43
C LEU A 41 -2.05 8.03 5.80
N LYS A 42 -2.97 8.38 4.88
CA LYS A 42 -4.21 9.09 5.22
C LYS A 42 -5.23 8.19 5.94
N LEU A 43 -5.01 6.88 5.88
CA LEU A 43 -5.87 5.81 6.40
C LEU A 43 -5.05 4.85 7.28
N PRO A 44 -4.41 5.36 8.35
CA PRO A 44 -3.44 4.60 9.12
C PRO A 44 -4.05 3.41 9.87
N ASN A 45 -5.35 3.42 10.17
CA ASN A 45 -6.03 2.34 10.91
C ASN A 45 -6.40 1.16 10.00
N GLU A 46 -6.32 1.35 8.69
CA GLU A 46 -6.72 0.37 7.68
C GLU A 46 -5.51 -0.43 7.13
N LEU A 47 -4.29 -0.09 7.53
CA LEU A 47 -3.05 -0.71 7.03
C LEU A 47 -2.97 -2.21 7.32
N GLU A 48 -3.43 -2.64 8.49
CA GLU A 48 -3.46 -4.04 8.92
C GLU A 48 -4.41 -4.84 8.03
N PHE A 49 -5.56 -4.27 7.69
CA PHE A 49 -6.50 -4.91 6.79
C PHE A 49 -5.90 -5.07 5.39
N LEU A 50 -5.23 -4.03 4.87
CA LEU A 50 -4.53 -4.09 3.59
C LEU A 50 -3.43 -5.17 3.62
N ARG A 51 -2.65 -5.22 4.69
CA ARG A 51 -1.61 -6.23 4.89
C ARG A 51 -2.17 -7.65 4.82
N VAL A 52 -3.26 -7.92 5.55
CA VAL A 52 -3.92 -9.22 5.53
C VAL A 52 -4.51 -9.52 4.14
N ALA A 53 -5.10 -8.54 3.47
CA ALA A 53 -5.65 -8.71 2.14
C ALA A 53 -4.57 -9.09 1.10
N LEU A 54 -3.36 -8.53 1.21
CA LEU A 54 -2.22 -8.90 0.37
C LEU A 54 -1.77 -10.35 0.65
N VAL A 55 -1.59 -10.71 1.92
CA VAL A 55 -1.17 -12.06 2.33
C VAL A 55 -2.17 -13.12 1.90
N GLU A 56 -3.47 -12.83 1.99
CA GLU A 56 -4.55 -13.76 1.62
C GLU A 56 -4.89 -13.74 0.12
N GLY A 57 -4.17 -12.94 -0.69
CA GLY A 57 -4.44 -12.81 -2.13
C GLY A 57 -5.83 -12.24 -2.44
N ARG A 58 -6.36 -11.38 -1.58
CA ARG A 58 -7.67 -10.71 -1.77
C ARG A 58 -7.60 -9.45 -2.63
N VAL A 59 -6.41 -8.90 -2.85
CA VAL A 59 -6.20 -7.72 -3.72
C VAL A 59 -6.19 -8.14 -5.18
N ASP A 60 -6.80 -7.33 -6.05
CA ASP A 60 -6.94 -7.62 -7.48
C ASP A 60 -6.60 -6.48 -8.45
N GLY A 61 -6.36 -5.22 -8.11
CA GLY A 61 -5.76 -4.19 -8.98
C GLY A 61 -6.46 -3.79 -10.31
N SER A 62 -7.17 -4.71 -10.96
CA SER A 62 -7.76 -4.64 -12.30
C SER A 62 -9.25 -4.33 -12.26
N THR A 63 -9.88 -4.58 -11.11
CA THR A 63 -11.31 -4.39 -10.90
C THR A 63 -11.57 -3.19 -9.98
N TYR A 64 -12.30 -2.20 -10.51
CA TYR A 64 -12.63 -0.94 -9.83
C TYR A 64 -14.08 -0.89 -9.28
N SER A 65 -14.84 -1.99 -9.40
CA SER A 65 -16.23 -2.12 -8.93
C SER A 65 -16.54 -3.53 -8.41
N GLY A 66 -17.48 -3.67 -7.45
CA GLY A 66 -17.92 -4.97 -6.89
C GLY A 66 -17.61 -5.13 -5.38
N GLU A 67 -17.58 -6.37 -4.85
CA GLU A 67 -17.23 -6.74 -3.44
C GLU A 67 -15.75 -6.49 -3.07
N CYS A 68 -15.10 -5.61 -3.83
CA CYS A 68 -13.75 -5.08 -3.77
C CYS A 68 -12.59 -5.96 -4.23
N ALA A 69 -11.72 -5.28 -4.99
CA ALA A 69 -10.61 -5.84 -5.73
C ALA A 69 -9.52 -4.80 -6.07
N CYS A 70 -9.72 -3.47 -5.98
CA CYS A 70 -8.60 -2.50 -6.06
C CYS A 70 -8.09 -2.10 -4.67
N LEU A 71 -6.95 -1.38 -4.61
CA LEU A 71 -6.42 -0.82 -3.35
C LEU A 71 -7.46 0.08 -2.66
N ALA A 72 -8.10 0.96 -3.44
CA ALA A 72 -9.18 1.83 -2.98
C ALA A 72 -10.33 1.05 -2.33
N GLY A 73 -10.79 0.00 -3.02
CA GLY A 73 -11.89 -0.83 -2.57
C GLY A 73 -11.54 -1.60 -1.30
N THR A 74 -10.31 -2.11 -1.19
CA THR A 74 -9.80 -2.79 0.00
C THR A 74 -9.87 -1.87 1.22
N LEU A 75 -9.40 -0.62 1.08
CA LEU A 75 -9.46 0.38 2.15
C LEU A 75 -10.89 0.85 2.44
N ALA A 76 -11.75 0.94 1.43
CA ALA A 76 -13.16 1.28 1.60
C ALA A 76 -13.90 0.19 2.40
N HIS A 77 -13.63 -1.09 2.13
CA HIS A 77 -14.18 -2.22 2.91
C HIS A 77 -13.72 -2.19 4.36
N ALA A 78 -12.45 -1.84 4.62
CA ALA A 78 -11.94 -1.68 5.99
C ALA A 78 -12.74 -0.63 6.79
N ARG A 79 -13.42 0.30 6.12
CA ARG A 79 -14.31 1.31 6.71
C ARG A 79 -15.81 0.95 6.63
N GLY A 80 -16.15 -0.27 6.24
CA GLY A 80 -17.53 -0.76 6.14
C GLY A 80 -18.28 -0.31 4.87
N ILE A 81 -17.57 0.12 3.82
CA ILE A 81 -18.18 0.47 2.53
C ILE A 81 -18.16 -0.78 1.63
N GLU A 82 -19.30 -1.45 1.51
CA GLU A 82 -19.43 -2.73 0.80
C GLU A 82 -19.53 -2.61 -0.74
N LYS A 83 -19.87 -1.43 -1.27
CA LYS A 83 -20.14 -1.22 -2.71
C LYS A 83 -19.32 -0.06 -3.27
N TYR A 84 -18.03 -0.26 -3.41
CA TYR A 84 -17.14 0.68 -4.09
C TYR A 84 -17.39 0.67 -5.61
N GLN A 85 -17.53 1.84 -6.24
CA GLN A 85 -17.80 2.00 -7.68
C GLN A 85 -16.77 2.88 -8.41
N GLY A 86 -15.56 3.06 -7.86
CA GLY A 86 -14.49 3.82 -8.52
C GLY A 86 -14.66 5.35 -8.48
N GLU A 87 -15.88 5.85 -8.37
CA GLU A 87 -16.20 7.29 -8.34
C GLU A 87 -16.93 7.66 -7.05
N ASN A 88 -16.64 8.87 -6.53
CA ASN A 88 -17.23 9.45 -5.32
C ASN A 88 -17.23 8.50 -4.11
N ILE A 89 -16.06 8.36 -3.48
CA ILE A 89 -16.08 7.88 -2.10
C ILE A 89 -16.80 8.93 -1.25
N PRO A 90 -17.83 8.58 -0.46
CA PRO A 90 -18.31 9.45 0.61
C PRO A 90 -17.12 10.02 1.39
N ALA A 91 -17.25 11.23 1.95
CA ALA A 91 -16.18 12.00 2.61
C ALA A 91 -15.31 11.25 3.67
N ALA A 92 -15.62 10.01 3.99
CA ALA A 92 -14.93 9.10 4.90
C ALA A 92 -13.68 8.38 4.33
N VAL A 93 -13.50 8.25 3.01
CA VAL A 93 -12.21 7.78 2.42
C VAL A 93 -11.67 8.89 1.52
N PRO A 94 -10.56 9.55 1.86
CA PRO A 94 -9.99 10.65 1.08
C PRO A 94 -9.23 10.15 -0.16
N PHE A 95 -9.68 9.04 -0.76
CA PHE A 95 -9.02 8.36 -1.87
C PHE A 95 -9.84 8.53 -3.15
N GLN A 96 -9.18 8.79 -4.26
CA GLN A 96 -9.79 8.71 -5.59
C GLN A 96 -9.07 7.62 -6.37
N ALA A 97 -9.82 6.67 -6.95
CA ALA A 97 -9.25 5.78 -7.94
C ALA A 97 -8.85 6.64 -9.14
N ALA A 98 -7.54 6.72 -9.38
CA ALA A 98 -6.98 7.42 -10.52
C ALA A 98 -6.20 6.39 -11.33
N ALA A 99 -6.83 5.81 -12.36
CA ALA A 99 -6.21 4.76 -13.18
C ALA A 99 -4.87 5.17 -13.84
N SER A 100 -4.58 6.48 -13.92
CA SER A 100 -3.31 7.04 -14.39
C SER A 100 -2.24 7.19 -13.31
N SER A 101 -2.58 7.05 -12.03
CA SER A 101 -1.65 7.23 -10.93
C SER A 101 -0.61 6.10 -10.89
N PRO A 102 0.64 6.39 -10.52
CA PRO A 102 1.72 5.40 -10.47
C PRO A 102 1.37 4.15 -9.65
N ARG A 103 0.70 4.28 -8.49
CA ARG A 103 0.32 3.12 -7.67
C ARG A 103 -0.79 2.29 -8.31
N GLU A 104 -1.82 2.87 -8.91
CA GLU A 104 -2.84 2.07 -9.63
C GLU A 104 -2.21 1.29 -10.78
N ARG A 105 -1.29 1.91 -11.54
CA ARG A 105 -0.55 1.22 -12.60
C ARG A 105 0.29 0.06 -12.10
N PHE A 106 0.87 0.19 -10.91
CA PHE A 106 1.61 -0.89 -10.26
C PHE A 106 0.68 -2.01 -9.78
N PHE A 107 -0.43 -1.67 -9.11
CA PHE A 107 -1.38 -2.64 -8.58
C PHE A 107 -2.08 -3.46 -9.67
N LEU A 108 -2.15 -2.97 -10.92
CA LEU A 108 -2.63 -3.77 -12.07
C LEU A 108 -1.84 -5.06 -12.33
N ALA A 109 -0.66 -5.23 -11.74
CA ALA A 109 0.13 -6.46 -11.83
C ALA A 109 -0.20 -7.50 -10.72
N ILE A 110 -1.16 -7.19 -9.85
CA ILE A 110 -1.63 -8.06 -8.77
C ILE A 110 -3.07 -8.45 -9.09
N SER A 111 -3.36 -9.75 -9.23
CA SER A 111 -4.71 -10.28 -9.47
C SER A 111 -5.23 -11.03 -8.25
N LYS A 112 -6.55 -11.25 -8.17
CA LYS A 112 -7.14 -12.07 -7.09
C LYS A 112 -6.48 -13.47 -7.06
N GLY A 113 -6.02 -13.87 -5.88
CA GLY A 113 -5.28 -15.11 -5.63
C GLY A 113 -3.76 -14.92 -5.62
N ASP A 114 -3.23 -13.77 -6.04
CA ASP A 114 -1.80 -13.48 -5.97
C ASP A 114 -1.36 -13.17 -4.54
N THR A 115 -0.45 -13.99 -4.03
CA THR A 115 0.17 -13.85 -2.71
C THR A 115 1.61 -13.33 -2.85
N PRO A 116 2.23 -12.82 -1.78
CA PRO A 116 3.65 -12.48 -1.75
C PRO A 116 4.58 -13.63 -2.16
N GLU A 117 4.14 -14.87 -1.97
CA GLU A 117 4.87 -16.08 -2.34
C GLU A 117 4.77 -16.40 -3.83
N THR A 118 3.70 -15.95 -4.51
CA THR A 118 3.40 -16.31 -5.91
C THR A 118 3.55 -15.16 -6.90
N ASN A 119 3.55 -13.91 -6.43
CA ASN A 119 3.61 -12.71 -7.27
C ASN A 119 4.55 -11.66 -6.67
N ALA A 120 5.55 -11.23 -7.45
CA ALA A 120 6.55 -10.29 -7.00
C ALA A 120 6.01 -8.88 -6.70
N ALA A 121 4.98 -8.43 -7.43
CA ALA A 121 4.32 -7.16 -7.14
C ALA A 121 3.51 -7.23 -5.84
N SER A 122 2.86 -8.36 -5.55
CA SER A 122 2.16 -8.58 -4.27
C SER A 122 3.14 -8.54 -3.10
N LYS A 123 4.33 -9.15 -3.27
CA LYS A 123 5.42 -9.07 -2.28
C LYS A 123 5.90 -7.64 -2.04
N VAL A 124 6.18 -6.89 -3.11
CA VAL A 124 6.63 -5.50 -3.00
C VAL A 124 5.55 -4.61 -2.36
N ALA A 125 4.28 -4.81 -2.70
CA ALA A 125 3.16 -4.11 -2.06
C ALA A 125 3.08 -4.40 -0.55
N LEU A 126 3.33 -5.65 -0.15
CA LEU A 126 3.38 -6.03 1.27
C LEU A 126 4.53 -5.31 1.98
N GLU A 127 5.73 -5.27 1.38
CA GLU A 127 6.88 -4.55 1.94
C GLU A 127 6.58 -3.05 2.14
N TRP A 128 5.91 -2.40 1.18
CA TRP A 128 5.50 -1.01 1.33
C TRP A 128 4.41 -0.83 2.40
N THR A 129 3.53 -1.80 2.55
CA THR A 129 2.49 -1.78 3.60
C THR A 129 3.12 -1.91 4.98
N ASP A 130 4.10 -2.81 5.15
CA ASP A 130 4.86 -2.96 6.40
C ASP A 130 5.65 -1.69 6.75
N GLU A 131 6.22 -1.01 5.75
CA GLU A 131 6.87 0.29 5.94
C GLU A 131 5.88 1.39 6.37
N ALA A 132 4.69 1.44 5.77
CA ALA A 132 3.64 2.38 6.16
C ALA A 132 3.21 2.16 7.63
N ILE A 133 3.07 0.90 8.05
CA ILE A 133 2.77 0.52 9.43
C ILE A 133 3.86 1.04 10.37
N ALA A 134 5.14 0.78 10.04
CA ALA A 134 6.26 1.25 10.85
C ALA A 134 6.32 2.78 10.94
N ILE A 135 6.04 3.50 9.85
CA ILE A 135 5.96 4.97 9.83
C ILE A 135 4.85 5.46 10.78
N ARG A 136 3.64 4.91 10.66
CA ARG A 136 2.51 5.24 11.53
C ARG A 136 2.86 5.00 13.01
N ASP A 137 3.40 3.83 13.33
CA ASP A 137 3.70 3.45 14.72
C ASP A 137 4.76 4.38 15.33
N ASN A 138 5.76 4.78 14.53
CA ASN A 138 6.73 5.79 14.94
C ASN A 138 6.09 7.15 15.20
N ILE A 139 5.16 7.60 14.35
CA ILE A 139 4.41 8.85 14.56
C ILE A 139 3.61 8.78 15.87
N ILE A 140 2.85 7.70 16.10
CA ILE A 140 2.08 7.50 17.33
C ILE A 140 2.99 7.53 18.57
N ARG A 141 4.14 6.86 18.50
CA ARG A 141 5.13 6.86 19.57
C ARG A 141 5.66 8.26 19.87
N LEU A 142 6.00 9.05 18.85
CA LEU A 142 6.52 10.41 18.99
C LEU A 142 5.45 11.39 19.51
N MET A 143 4.18 11.17 19.18
CA MET A 143 3.05 11.97 19.64
C MET A 143 2.54 11.60 21.02
N SER A 144 3.00 10.48 21.59
CA SER A 144 2.60 10.03 22.92
C SER A 144 3.27 10.87 24.02
N PRO A 145 2.53 11.37 25.02
CA PRO A 145 3.05 12.29 26.05
C PRO A 145 4.17 11.70 26.93
N ALA A 146 4.42 10.39 26.86
CA ALA A 146 5.50 9.71 27.59
C ALA A 146 6.92 10.01 27.05
N ALA A 147 7.06 10.64 25.87
CA ALA A 147 8.38 10.97 25.31
C ALA A 147 9.03 12.24 25.91
N ASN A 148 8.31 13.00 26.75
CA ASN A 148 8.74 14.32 27.23
C ASN A 148 9.22 14.36 28.70
N HIS A 149 9.59 13.22 29.30
CA HIS A 149 9.97 13.15 30.72
C HIS A 149 11.22 12.31 30.99
N THR A 150 12.34 12.61 30.34
CA THR A 150 13.68 12.21 30.82
C THR A 150 14.77 13.23 30.43
N ALA A 151 14.55 14.52 30.71
CA ALA A 151 15.60 15.53 30.60
C ALA A 151 15.39 16.67 31.61
N ASP A 152 15.23 16.34 32.90
CA ASP A 152 15.45 17.32 33.97
C ASP A 152 15.68 16.60 35.30
N ILE A 153 16.94 16.25 35.56
CA ILE A 153 17.48 16.25 36.93
C ILE A 153 18.96 16.58 36.85
N ASN A 154 19.21 17.89 36.85
CA ASN A 154 20.46 18.48 37.29
C ASN A 154 20.43 18.55 38.83
N PRO A 155 21.30 17.87 39.59
CA PRO A 155 21.56 18.28 40.95
C PRO A 155 22.77 19.21 40.93
N ALA A 156 22.51 20.52 40.94
CA ALA A 156 23.49 21.46 41.46
C ALA A 156 23.62 21.22 42.97
N SER A 157 24.82 20.87 43.42
CA SER A 157 25.35 21.05 44.79
C SER A 157 26.87 20.84 44.76
#